data_AF-A0A2S2PZM3-F1
#
_entry.id   AF-A0A2S2PZM3-F1
#
_cell.length_a   1.000
_cell.length_b   1.000
_cell.length_c   1.000
_cell.angle_alpha   90.00
_cell.angle_beta   90.00
_cell.angle_gamma   90.00
#
_symmetry.space_group_name_H-M   'P 1'
#
loop_
_entity.id
_entity.type
_entity.pdbx_description
1 polymer ?
#
loop_
_entity_poly.entity_id
_entity_poly.type
_entity_poly.pdbx_seq_one_letter_code
_entity_poly.pdbx_strand_id
1 'polypeptide(L)'
;PEMVDAMNMLNLLLPGTAFTYMGEEIGMEDARVRWNQTVDPMGLNVGRDGYRELSRDPERSPYQWNADVSAGFTVVSSTWLPVNPDYWHLNLAAQKQRSHSHYTVYKRLTALRRTRTMRKGAFEGHVLSEWVYAFSR
;
A
#
# COMPACT_ATOMS: atom_id res chain seq x y z
N PRO A 1 -9.71 -1.83 -2.49
CA PRO A 1 -9.98 -0.68 -1.59
C PRO A 1 -10.28 0.66 -2.31
N GLU A 2 -11.40 1.34 -1.97
CA GLU A 2 -11.87 2.56 -2.67
C GLU A 2 -11.00 3.82 -2.42
N MET A 3 -10.29 3.91 -1.30
CA MET A 3 -9.58 5.12 -0.89
C MET A 3 -8.08 5.17 -1.24
N VAL A 4 -7.51 4.14 -1.88
CA VAL A 4 -6.05 4.06 -2.14
C VAL A 4 -5.52 5.31 -2.84
N ASP A 5 -6.19 5.73 -3.91
CA ASP A 5 -5.77 6.89 -4.69
C ASP A 5 -5.92 8.19 -3.88
N ALA A 6 -6.98 8.31 -3.07
CA ALA A 6 -7.19 9.46 -2.20
C ALA A 6 -6.11 9.58 -1.11
N MET A 7 -5.74 8.47 -0.47
CA MET A 7 -4.68 8.45 0.54
C MET A 7 -3.30 8.74 -0.08
N ASN A 8 -3.02 8.18 -1.26
CA ASN A 8 -1.82 8.51 -2.03
C ASN A 8 -1.78 9.98 -2.45
N MET A 9 -2.92 10.58 -2.82
CA MET A 9 -3.02 12.01 -3.09
C MET A 9 -2.67 12.82 -1.85
N LEU A 10 -3.27 12.54 -0.69
CA LEU A 10 -2.95 13.26 0.54
C LEU A 10 -1.47 13.14 0.90
N ASN A 11 -0.92 11.92 0.95
CA ASN A 11 0.49 11.68 1.27
C ASN A 11 1.45 12.43 0.33
N LEU A 12 1.23 12.32 -0.99
CA LEU A 12 2.14 12.87 -1.98
C LEU A 12 1.93 14.36 -2.27
N LEU A 13 0.82 14.96 -1.86
CA LEU A 13 0.49 16.34 -2.18
C LEU A 13 0.48 17.26 -0.96
N LEU A 14 0.55 16.76 0.27
CA LEU A 14 0.81 17.58 1.46
C LEU A 14 2.26 18.10 1.50
N PRO A 15 2.51 19.26 2.16
CA PRO A 15 3.86 19.79 2.32
C PRO A 15 4.75 18.85 3.16
N GLY A 16 6.07 18.90 2.95
CA GLY A 16 7.05 18.15 3.73
C GLY A 16 7.66 16.95 2.99
N THR A 17 7.79 15.82 3.67
CA THR A 17 8.34 14.57 3.12
C THR A 17 7.25 13.51 3.12
N ALA A 18 7.01 12.91 1.96
CA ALA A 18 6.07 11.80 1.84
C ALA A 18 6.81 10.49 2.13
N PHE A 19 6.19 9.62 2.91
CA PHE A 19 6.67 8.28 3.19
C PHE A 19 5.66 7.29 2.65
N THR A 20 6.13 6.31 1.89
CA THR A 20 5.29 5.26 1.31
C THR A 20 5.82 3.93 1.77
N TYR A 21 4.97 3.11 2.35
CA TYR A 21 5.30 1.74 2.70
C TYR A 21 5.15 0.82 1.48
N MET A 22 5.96 -0.24 1.44
CA MET A 22 6.02 -1.16 0.31
C MET A 22 4.64 -1.78 0.06
N GLY A 23 4.07 -1.54 -1.13
CA GLY A 23 2.76 -2.05 -1.53
C GLY A 23 1.68 -0.97 -1.62
N GLU A 24 1.83 0.17 -0.96
CA GLU A 24 0.84 1.26 -1.00
C GLU A 24 0.69 1.86 -2.41
N GLU A 25 1.76 1.85 -3.22
CA GLU A 25 1.75 2.37 -4.58
C GLU A 25 0.94 1.51 -5.56
N ILE A 26 0.68 0.25 -5.21
CA ILE A 26 -0.21 -0.65 -5.93
C ILE A 26 -1.48 -0.97 -5.14
N GLY A 27 -1.63 -0.44 -3.92
CA GLY A 27 -2.79 -0.67 -3.05
C GLY A 27 -2.88 -2.09 -2.51
N MET A 28 -1.76 -2.72 -2.14
CA MET A 28 -1.76 -4.03 -1.47
C MET A 28 -2.64 -4.01 -0.21
N GLU A 29 -3.40 -5.09 -0.03
CA GLU A 29 -4.18 -5.35 1.17
C GLU A 29 -3.43 -6.33 2.09
N ASP A 30 -3.77 -6.32 3.38
CA ASP A 30 -3.18 -7.20 4.38
C ASP A 30 -3.34 -8.67 4.01
N ALA A 31 -2.24 -9.43 4.07
CA ALA A 31 -2.30 -10.85 3.80
C ALA A 31 -2.93 -11.61 4.97
N ARG A 32 -3.70 -12.65 4.65
CA ARG A 32 -4.26 -13.54 5.67
C ARG A 32 -3.19 -14.50 6.22
N VAL A 33 -2.60 -14.15 7.36
CA VAL A 33 -1.63 -15.00 8.09
C VAL A 33 -2.34 -15.84 9.17
N ARG A 34 -2.20 -17.17 9.09
CA ARG A 34 -2.75 -18.10 10.11
C ARG A 34 -1.80 -18.17 11.32
N TRP A 35 -2.33 -18.53 12.49
CA TRP A 35 -1.53 -18.71 13.72
C TRP A 35 -0.29 -19.59 13.52
N ASN A 36 -0.42 -20.70 12.80
CA ASN A 36 0.70 -21.61 12.52
C ASN A 36 1.68 -21.10 11.45
N GLN A 37 1.42 -19.93 10.88
CA GLN A 37 2.28 -19.21 9.93
C GLN A 37 2.81 -17.90 10.54
N THR A 38 2.31 -17.50 11.71
CA THR A 38 2.76 -16.30 12.42
C THR A 38 4.19 -16.49 12.88
N VAL A 39 5.02 -15.49 12.58
CA VAL A 39 6.44 -15.44 12.97
C VAL A 39 6.77 -14.18 13.76
N ASP A 40 5.88 -13.18 13.80
CA ASP A 40 6.07 -11.98 14.60
C ASP A 40 6.12 -12.32 16.10
N PRO A 41 7.24 -12.03 16.81
CA PRO A 41 7.33 -12.24 18.25
C PRO A 41 6.20 -11.59 19.04
N MET A 42 5.70 -10.42 18.59
CA MET A 42 4.60 -9.74 19.27
C MET A 42 3.30 -10.55 19.21
N GLY A 43 2.97 -11.10 18.04
CA GLY A 43 1.82 -11.99 17.86
C GLY A 43 2.00 -13.33 18.57
N LEU A 44 3.22 -13.88 18.57
CA LEU A 44 3.52 -15.14 19.25
C LEU A 44 3.40 -15.02 20.78
N ASN A 45 3.87 -13.92 21.36
CA ASN A 45 3.87 -13.70 22.82
C ASN A 45 2.46 -13.59 23.41
N VAL A 46 1.47 -13.14 22.63
CA VAL A 46 0.08 -13.03 23.09
C VAL A 46 -0.74 -14.30 22.86
N GLY A 47 -0.17 -15.29 22.18
CA GLY A 47 -0.80 -16.58 21.96
C GLY A 47 -1.86 -16.58 20.87
N ARG A 48 -2.41 -17.79 20.63
CA ARG A 48 -3.31 -18.09 19.50
C ARG A 48 -4.59 -17.26 19.46
N ASP A 49 -5.08 -16.81 20.60
CA ASP A 49 -6.35 -16.09 20.67
C ASP A 49 -6.17 -14.59 20.42
N GLY A 50 -5.00 -14.03 20.74
CA GLY A 50 -4.70 -12.59 20.58
C GLY A 50 -3.83 -12.24 19.36
N TYR A 51 -3.25 -13.22 18.66
CA TYR A 51 -2.21 -12.93 17.65
C TYR A 51 -2.67 -12.01 16.52
N ARG A 52 -3.97 -12.05 16.15
CA ARG A 52 -4.50 -11.26 15.03
C ARG A 52 -4.51 -9.76 15.31
N GLU A 53 -4.59 -9.37 16.57
CA GLU A 53 -4.68 -7.96 16.97
C GLU A 53 -3.29 -7.31 17.07
N LEU A 54 -2.24 -8.12 17.26
CA LEU A 54 -0.92 -7.63 17.63
C LEU A 54 0.21 -8.10 16.70
N SER A 55 -0.02 -9.12 15.88
CA SER A 55 0.93 -9.52 14.84
C SER A 55 0.94 -8.50 13.71
N ARG A 56 2.15 -8.14 13.29
CA ARG A 56 2.44 -7.26 12.14
C ARG A 56 2.77 -8.04 10.87
N ASP A 57 2.59 -9.37 10.90
CA ASP A 57 2.87 -10.23 9.74
C ASP A 57 1.94 -9.96 8.54
N PRO A 58 0.65 -9.63 8.70
CA PRO A 58 -0.23 -9.33 7.56
C PRO A 58 0.31 -8.26 6.61
N GLU A 59 0.94 -7.22 7.15
CA GLU A 59 1.51 -6.09 6.43
C GLU A 59 2.95 -6.36 5.91
N ARG A 60 3.50 -7.53 6.22
CA ARG A 60 4.88 -7.93 5.85
C ARG A 60 4.93 -9.01 4.79
N SER A 61 3.76 -9.36 4.23
CA SER A 61 3.69 -10.37 3.17
C SER A 61 4.55 -9.99 1.96
N PRO A 62 5.06 -10.99 1.21
CA PRO A 62 5.83 -10.73 0.01
C PRO A 62 5.13 -9.80 -1.00
N TYR A 63 5.90 -8.90 -1.60
CA TYR A 63 5.39 -7.94 -2.59
C TYR A 63 4.83 -8.62 -3.85
N GLN A 64 3.76 -8.05 -4.40
CA GLN A 64 3.01 -8.57 -5.53
C GLN A 64 3.53 -8.03 -6.88
N TRP A 65 4.62 -8.60 -7.38
CA TRP A 65 5.25 -8.18 -8.65
C TRP A 65 4.41 -8.53 -9.87
N ASN A 66 3.93 -9.76 -9.96
CA ASN A 66 3.17 -10.29 -11.09
C ASN A 66 2.24 -11.45 -10.68
N ALA A 67 1.63 -12.14 -11.65
CA ALA A 67 0.71 -13.25 -11.42
C ALA A 67 1.39 -14.65 -11.37
N ASP A 68 2.72 -14.72 -11.37
CA ASP A 68 3.47 -15.98 -11.35
C ASP A 68 3.53 -16.55 -9.91
N VAL A 69 4.23 -17.68 -9.75
CA VAL A 69 4.47 -18.32 -8.44
C VAL A 69 4.93 -17.28 -7.41
N SER A 70 4.32 -17.31 -6.22
CA SER A 70 4.61 -16.38 -5.11
C SER A 70 4.57 -14.90 -5.53
N ALA A 71 3.64 -14.56 -6.43
CA ALA A 71 3.49 -13.24 -7.04
C ALA A 71 4.74 -12.68 -7.73
N GLY A 72 5.62 -13.57 -8.20
CA GLY A 72 6.92 -13.20 -8.78
C GLY A 72 7.95 -12.73 -7.77
N PHE A 73 7.66 -12.80 -6.46
CA PHE A 73 8.64 -12.50 -5.40
C PHE A 73 9.79 -13.52 -5.37
N THR A 74 9.46 -14.78 -5.66
CA THR A 74 10.43 -15.88 -5.74
C THR A 74 9.90 -16.97 -6.67
N VAL A 75 10.79 -17.86 -7.13
CA VAL A 75 10.43 -18.99 -8.00
C VAL A 75 9.92 -20.21 -7.23
N VAL A 76 10.08 -20.22 -5.89
CA VAL A 76 9.58 -21.30 -5.02
C VAL A 76 8.15 -21.03 -4.56
N SER A 77 7.38 -22.08 -4.32
CA SER A 77 5.96 -21.98 -3.93
C SER A 77 5.74 -21.60 -2.47
N SER A 78 6.77 -21.65 -1.62
CA SER A 78 6.67 -21.32 -0.20
C SER A 78 7.62 -20.19 0.16
N THR A 79 7.08 -19.17 0.81
CA THR A 79 7.79 -17.99 1.33
C THR A 79 7.79 -17.99 2.85
N TRP A 80 8.57 -17.09 3.45
CA TRP A 80 8.65 -16.95 4.92
C TRP A 80 7.34 -16.48 5.56
N LEU A 81 6.52 -15.74 4.82
CA LEU A 81 5.12 -15.42 5.10
C LEU A 81 4.26 -15.70 3.86
N PRO A 82 2.98 -16.06 4.00
CA PRO A 82 2.11 -16.32 2.86
C PRO A 82 1.93 -15.06 2.01
N VAL A 83 1.96 -15.24 0.69
CA VAL A 83 1.58 -14.19 -0.28
C VAL A 83 0.07 -13.97 -0.22
N ASN A 84 -0.39 -12.72 -0.33
CA ASN A 84 -1.83 -12.42 -0.37
C ASN A 84 -2.47 -13.11 -1.59
N PRO A 85 -3.56 -13.90 -1.45
CA PRO A 85 -4.18 -14.62 -2.56
C PRO A 85 -4.73 -13.73 -3.69
N ASP A 86 -4.86 -12.43 -3.51
CA ASP A 86 -5.32 -11.50 -4.56
C ASP A 86 -4.27 -11.16 -5.63
N TYR A 87 -3.02 -11.62 -5.45
CA TYR A 87 -1.89 -11.28 -6.31
C TYR A 87 -2.10 -11.56 -7.80
N TRP A 88 -2.97 -12.52 -8.15
CA TRP A 88 -3.28 -12.85 -9.54
C TRP A 88 -3.88 -11.66 -10.33
N HIS A 89 -4.56 -10.72 -9.67
CA HIS A 89 -5.14 -9.53 -10.29
C HIS A 89 -4.64 -8.21 -9.73
N LEU A 90 -4.28 -8.17 -8.44
CA LEU A 90 -3.68 -7.01 -7.79
C LEU A 90 -2.16 -7.17 -7.80
N ASN A 91 -1.49 -6.75 -8.86
CA ASN A 91 -0.02 -6.80 -8.93
C ASN A 91 0.55 -5.70 -9.82
N LEU A 92 1.84 -5.41 -9.64
CA LEU A 92 2.51 -4.34 -10.35
C LEU A 92 2.49 -4.53 -11.88
N ALA A 93 2.75 -5.74 -12.38
CA ALA A 93 2.78 -6.02 -13.81
C ALA A 93 1.42 -5.74 -14.48
N ALA A 94 0.33 -6.19 -13.87
CA ALA A 94 -1.03 -5.93 -14.33
C ALA A 94 -1.35 -4.43 -14.29
N GLN A 95 -0.98 -3.73 -13.22
CA GLN A 95 -1.23 -2.29 -13.09
C GLN A 95 -0.43 -1.43 -14.05
N LYS A 96 0.77 -1.87 -14.48
CA LYS A 96 1.57 -1.20 -15.52
C LYS A 96 0.93 -1.27 -16.91
N GLN A 97 0.13 -2.29 -17.19
CA GLN A 97 -0.52 -2.48 -18.49
C GLN A 97 -1.87 -1.74 -18.58
N ARG A 98 -2.50 -1.44 -17.44
CA ARG A 98 -3.77 -0.69 -17.39
C ARG A 98 -3.52 0.81 -17.51
N SER A 99 -4.34 1.48 -18.31
CA SER A 99 -4.30 2.94 -18.46
C SER A 99 -4.68 3.66 -17.16
N HIS A 100 -5.55 3.05 -16.35
CA HIS A 100 -6.04 3.55 -15.08
C HIS A 100 -5.74 2.48 -14.00
N SER A 101 -4.84 2.79 -13.09
CA SER A 101 -4.41 1.93 -11.98
C SER A 101 -3.83 2.76 -10.85
N HIS A 102 -3.81 2.22 -9.62
CA HIS A 102 -3.19 2.88 -8.47
C HIS A 102 -1.74 3.24 -8.74
N TYR A 103 -0.98 2.33 -9.37
CA TYR A 103 0.39 2.59 -9.78
C TYR A 103 0.51 3.77 -10.76
N THR A 104 -0.42 3.90 -11.71
CA THR A 104 -0.42 5.01 -12.65
C THR A 104 -0.72 6.34 -11.96
N VAL A 105 -1.69 6.36 -11.04
CA VAL A 105 -2.00 7.52 -10.20
C VAL A 105 -0.78 7.89 -9.36
N TYR A 106 -0.19 6.94 -8.65
CA TYR A 106 1.00 7.13 -7.81
C TYR A 106 2.18 7.70 -8.60
N LYS A 107 2.47 7.18 -9.81
CA LYS A 107 3.51 7.77 -10.68
C LYS A 107 3.20 9.21 -11.09
N ARG A 108 1.94 9.53 -11.41
CA ARG A 108 1.54 10.89 -11.79
C ARG A 108 1.69 11.85 -10.62
N LEU A 109 1.30 11.44 -9.42
CA LEU A 109 1.43 12.24 -8.20
C LEU A 109 2.88 12.48 -7.80
N THR A 110 3.73 11.45 -7.87
CA THR A 110 5.17 11.60 -7.59
C THR A 110 5.86 12.52 -8.62
N ALA A 111 5.43 12.52 -9.88
CA ALA A 111 5.88 13.47 -10.88
C ALA A 111 5.40 14.90 -10.56
N LEU A 112 4.11 15.07 -10.22
CA LEU A 112 3.52 16.36 -9.82
C LEU A 112 4.23 16.96 -8.60
N ARG A 113 4.58 16.13 -7.61
CA ARG A 113 5.29 16.55 -6.39
C ARG A 113 6.64 17.23 -6.67
N ARG A 114 7.26 16.96 -7.83
CA ARG A 114 8.56 17.57 -8.21
C ARG A 114 8.44 19.02 -8.68
N THR A 115 7.23 19.49 -8.97
CA THR A 115 6.99 20.87 -9.41
C THR A 115 7.28 21.89 -8.30
N ARG A 116 7.56 23.15 -8.68
CA ARG A 116 7.87 24.22 -7.72
C ARG A 116 6.74 24.45 -6.73
N THR A 117 5.50 24.47 -7.21
CA THR A 117 4.28 24.62 -6.40
C THR A 117 4.21 23.54 -5.32
N MET A 118 4.33 22.26 -5.69
CA MET A 118 4.26 21.18 -4.70
C MET A 118 5.44 21.17 -3.70
N ARG A 119 6.62 21.67 -4.10
CA ARG A 119 7.81 21.71 -3.24
C ARG A 119 7.87 22.89 -2.29
N LYS A 120 7.36 24.05 -2.69
CA LYS A 120 7.56 25.33 -1.98
C LYS A 120 6.30 26.17 -1.81
N GLY A 121 5.22 25.83 -2.50
CA GLY A 121 3.95 26.54 -2.43
C GLY A 121 3.28 26.36 -1.07
N ALA A 122 2.56 27.40 -0.67
CA ALA A 122 1.82 27.47 0.58
C ALA A 122 0.72 26.42 0.60
N PHE A 123 0.37 25.93 1.78
CA PHE A 123 -0.72 24.98 1.95
C PHE A 123 -1.91 25.69 2.59
N GLU A 124 -3.09 25.48 2.03
CA GLU A 124 -4.35 25.93 2.61
C GLU A 124 -5.37 24.78 2.54
N GLY A 125 -5.99 24.45 3.67
CA GLY A 125 -6.99 23.38 3.79
C GLY A 125 -8.40 23.93 3.93
N HIS A 126 -9.38 23.26 3.33
CA HIS A 126 -10.78 23.65 3.33
C HIS A 126 -11.69 22.45 3.60
N VAL A 127 -12.60 22.59 4.55
CA VAL A 127 -13.69 21.63 4.77
C VAL A 127 -14.90 22.16 4.00
N LEU A 128 -15.26 21.48 2.91
CA LEU A 128 -16.37 21.90 2.04
C LEU A 128 -17.71 21.31 2.50
N SER A 129 -17.68 20.12 3.09
CA SER A 129 -18.81 19.44 3.74
C SER A 129 -18.31 18.37 4.71
N GLU A 130 -19.22 17.67 5.37
CA GLU A 130 -18.91 16.50 6.22
C GLU A 130 -18.05 15.45 5.50
N TRP A 131 -18.24 15.29 4.18
CA TRP A 131 -17.63 14.22 3.39
C TRP A 131 -16.57 14.71 2.40
N VAL A 132 -16.29 16.02 2.36
CA VAL A 132 -15.38 16.61 1.37
C VAL A 132 -14.38 17.56 2.03
N TYR A 133 -13.12 17.14 1.97
CA TYR A 133 -11.96 17.95 2.31
C TYR A 133 -11.18 18.31 1.04
N ALA A 134 -10.78 19.57 0.91
CA ALA A 134 -9.98 20.07 -0.19
C ALA A 134 -8.74 20.79 0.36
N PHE A 135 -7.69 20.88 -0.44
CA PHE A 135 -6.54 21.73 -0.13
C PHE A 135 -5.93 22.31 -1.40
N SER A 136 -5.26 23.46 -1.26
CA SER A 136 -4.46 24.10 -2.29
C SER A 136 -2.97 24.03 -1.94
N ARG A 137 -2.12 24.12 -2.97
CA ARG A 137 -0.65 24.10 -2.89
C ARG A 137 -0.05 25.19 -3.76
#